data_AF-A0A1G1KXY2-F1
#
_entry.id   AF-A0A1G1KXY2-F1
#
_cell.length_a   1.000
_cell.length_b   1.000
_cell.length_c   1.000
_cell.angle_alpha   90.00
_cell.angle_beta   90.00
_cell.angle_gamma   90.00
#
_symmetry.space_group_name_H-M   'P 1'
#
loop_
_entity.id
_entity.type
_entity.pdbx_description
1 polymer ?
#
loop_
_entity_poly.entity_id
_entity_poly.type
_entity_poly.pdbx_seq_one_letter_code
_entity_poly.pdbx_strand_id
1 'polypeptide(L)' 'MTDGRRLENHLVEIGMKYCDLAKELGHDRSFVTLLLRRNKFQVKTRFALCRILNLTPEFFCQKSGVS' A
#
# COMPACT_ATOMS: atom_id res chain seq x y z
N MET A 1 4.76 12.97 5.20
CA MET A 1 4.55 12.07 4.04
C MET A 1 3.51 11.04 4.45
N THR A 2 2.52 10.71 3.61
CA THR A 2 1.43 9.75 3.96
C THR A 2 1.74 8.35 3.43
N ASP A 3 1.26 7.29 4.12
CA ASP A 3 1.39 5.88 3.68
C ASP A 3 0.93 5.68 2.23
N GLY A 4 -0.16 6.34 1.83
CA GLY A 4 -0.71 6.30 0.47
C GLY A 4 0.23 6.88 -0.58
N ARG A 5 0.89 8.01 -0.31
CA ARG A 5 1.88 8.58 -1.24
C ARG A 5 3.10 7.68 -1.37
N ARG A 6 3.54 7.08 -0.25
CA ARG A 6 4.68 6.17 -0.22
C ARG A 6 4.39 4.90 -1.03
N LEU A 7 3.21 4.33 -0.87
CA LEU A 7 2.75 3.18 -1.63
C LEU A 7 2.63 3.50 -3.12
N GLU A 8 2.06 4.66 -3.48
CA GLU A 8 1.99 5.11 -4.87
C GLU A 8 3.38 5.20 -5.52
N ASN A 9 4.34 5.83 -4.85
CA ASN A 9 5.72 5.93 -5.34
C ASN A 9 6.34 4.54 -5.54
N HIS A 10 6.17 3.64 -4.57
CA HIS A 10 6.70 2.29 -4.65
C HIS A 10 6.13 1.51 -5.84
N LEU A 11 4.82 1.63 -6.10
CA LEU A 11 4.17 1.00 -7.25
C LEU A 11 4.74 1.51 -8.58
N VAL A 12 5.05 2.80 -8.67
CA VAL A 12 5.70 3.40 -9.83
C VAL A 12 7.13 2.88 -9.99
N GLU A 13 7.89 2.76 -8.89
CA GLU A 13 9.27 2.24 -8.90
C GLU A 13 9.36 0.80 -9.42
N ILE A 14 8.44 -0.07 -9.00
CA ILE A 14 8.39 -1.47 -9.43
C ILE A 14 7.62 -1.66 -10.76
N GLY A 15 7.06 -0.59 -11.32
CA GLY A 15 6.26 -0.63 -12.56
C GLY A 15 4.94 -1.38 -12.45
N MET A 16 4.40 -1.58 -11.24
CA MET A 16 3.14 -2.31 -11.02
C MET A 16 1.93 -1.40 -11.24
N LYS A 17 0.99 -1.83 -12.09
CA LYS A 17 -0.24 -1.08 -12.33
C LYS A 17 -1.23 -1.29 -11.20
N TYR A 18 -2.07 -0.27 -10.96
CA TYR A 18 -3.11 -0.35 -9.93
C TYR A 18 -4.13 -1.47 -10.19
N CYS A 19 -4.36 -1.83 -11.45
CA CYS A 19 -5.23 -2.95 -11.81
C CYS A 19 -4.66 -4.30 -11.36
N ASP A 20 -3.34 -4.48 -11.47
CA ASP A 20 -2.68 -5.73 -11.09
C ASP A 20 -2.67 -5.87 -9.57
N LEU A 21 -2.36 -4.77 -8.85
CA LEU A 21 -2.46 -4.76 -7.39
C LEU A 21 -3.89 -5.03 -6.91
N ALA A 22 -4.89 -4.44 -7.58
CA ALA A 22 -6.29 -4.66 -7.24
C ALA A 22 -6.69 -6.13 -7.44
N LYS A 23 -6.26 -6.77 -8.53
CA LYS A 23 -6.48 -8.20 -8.79
C LYS A 23 -5.86 -9.07 -7.70
N GLU A 24 -4.63 -8.81 -7.31
CA GLU A 24 -3.95 -9.54 -6.23
C GLU A 24 -4.65 -9.38 -4.87
N LEU A 25 -5.29 -8.22 -4.66
CA LEU A 25 -6.10 -7.96 -3.47
C LEU A 25 -7.54 -8.50 -3.57
N GLY A 26 -7.95 -9.08 -4.71
CA GLY A 26 -9.32 -9.54 -4.93
C GLY A 26 -10.35 -8.43 -5.06
N HIS A 27 -9.93 -7.24 -5.47
CA HIS A 27 -10.76 -6.03 -5.58
C HIS A 27 -10.63 -5.38 -6.97
N ASP A 28 -11.43 -4.35 -7.22
CA ASP A 28 -11.35 -3.55 -8.44
C ASP A 28 -10.35 -2.37 -8.29
N ARG A 29 -9.98 -1.75 -9.41
CA ARG A 29 -9.02 -0.62 -9.43
C ARG A 29 -9.46 0.56 -8.55
N SER A 30 -10.76 0.79 -8.38
CA SER A 30 -11.29 1.88 -7.56
C SER A 30 -10.93 1.69 -6.10
N PHE A 31 -10.84 0.44 -5.63
CA PHE A 31 -10.40 0.12 -4.27
C PHE A 31 -8.98 0.61 -3.99
N VAL A 32 -8.02 0.32 -4.88
CA VAL A 32 -6.63 0.80 -4.76
C VAL A 32 -6.57 2.33 -4.76
N THR A 33 -7.32 2.96 -5.67
CA THR A 33 -7.41 4.44 -5.75
C THR A 33 -7.97 5.04 -4.46
N LEU A 34 -9.00 4.42 -3.89
CA LEU A 34 -9.63 4.83 -2.64
C LEU A 34 -8.67 4.64 -1.45
N LEU A 35 -7.92 3.55 -1.42
CA LEU A 35 -6.90 3.25 -0.41
C LEU A 35 -5.81 4.32 -0.37
N LEU A 36 -5.25 4.64 -1.54
CA LEU A 36 -4.20 5.65 -1.69
C LEU A 36 -4.72 7.03 -1.27
N ARG A 37 -5.96 7.40 -1.67
CA ARG A 37 -6.57 8.69 -1.33
C ARG A 37 -6.96 8.82 0.14
N ARG A 38 -7.60 7.80 0.71
CA ARG A 38 -8.10 7.85 2.10
C ARG A 38 -6.99 7.67 3.12
N ASN A 39 -5.83 7.15 2.71
CA ASN A 39 -4.71 6.86 3.60
C ASN A 39 -5.12 6.01 4.82
N LYS A 40 -6.18 5.20 4.66
CA LYS A 40 -6.75 4.33 5.69
C LYS A 40 -6.55 2.89 5.28
N PHE A 41 -5.41 2.35 5.68
CA PHE A 41 -5.05 0.96 5.45
C PHE A 41 -5.48 0.13 6.66
N GLN A 42 -6.45 -0.76 6.48
CA GLN A 42 -6.77 -1.74 7.52
C GLN A 42 -5.57 -2.66 7.74
N VAL A 43 -5.41 -3.19 8.95
CA VAL A 43 -4.31 -4.10 9.30
C VAL A 43 -4.23 -5.27 8.33
N LYS A 44 -5.36 -5.91 7.99
CA LYS A 44 -5.43 -7.00 7.00
C LYS A 44 -4.90 -6.57 5.63
N THR A 45 -5.29 -5.38 5.17
CA THR A 45 -4.83 -4.82 3.89
C THR A 45 -3.34 -4.51 3.91
N ARG A 46 -2.80 -3.98 5.02
CA ARG A 46 -1.34 -3.74 5.15
C ARG A 46 -0.56 -5.04 5.01
N PHE A 47 -0.97 -6.10 5.71
CA PHE A 47 -0.32 -7.41 5.59
C PHE A 47 -0.44 -8.00 4.17
N ALA A 48 -1.59 -7.86 3.52
CA ALA A 48 -1.76 -8.29 2.13
C ALA A 48 -0.83 -7.52 1.19
N LEU A 49 -0.77 -6.20 1.31
CA LEU A 49 0.13 -5.34 0.53
C LEU A 49 1.60 -5.70 0.78
N CYS A 50 1.99 -5.92 2.03
CA CYS A 50 3.34 -6.38 2.38
C CYS A 50 3.70 -7.69 1.67
N ARG A 51 2.77 -8.66 1.65
CA ARG A 51 3.00 -9.94 0.99
C ARG A 51 3.07 -9.81 -0.54
N ILE A 52 2.15 -9.06 -1.15
CA ILE A 52 2.05 -8.90 -2.61
C ILE A 52 3.25 -8.12 -3.16
N LEU A 53 3.65 -7.07 -2.46
CA LEU A 53 4.70 -6.14 -2.89
C LEU A 53 6.08 -6.48 -2.31
N ASN A 54 6.19 -7.60 -1.58
CA ASN A 54 7.41 -8.00 -0.87
C ASN A 54 7.97 -6.88 0.04
N LEU A 55 7.08 -6.19 0.76
CA LEU A 55 7.40 -5.11 1.70
C LEU A 55 7.38 -5.61 3.15
N THR A 56 8.16 -4.98 4.01
CA THR A 56 8.07 -5.19 5.47
C THR A 56 6.95 -4.35 6.09
N PRO A 57 6.38 -4.75 7.24
CA PRO A 57 5.38 -3.96 7.96
C PRO A 57 5.85 -2.53 8.33
N GLU A 58 7.17 -2.33 8.45
CA GLU A 58 7.81 -1.02 8.69
C GLU A 58 7.56 0.00 7.57
N PHE A 59 7.20 -0.47 6.37
CA PHE A 59 6.79 0.39 5.27
C PHE A 59 5.58 1.25 5.64
N PHE A 60 4.61 0.67 6.37
CA PHE A 60 3.37 1.32 6.83
C PHE A 60 3.41 1.74 8.30
N CYS A 61 4.38 1.26 9.07
CA CYS A 61 4.62 1.61 10.47
C CYS A 61 5.81 2.58 10.57
N GLN A 62 5.67 3.82 10.11
CA GLN A 62 6.59 4.86 10.57
C GLN A 62 6.32 5.12 12.06
N LYS A 63 7.22 4.64 12.93
CA LYS A 63 7.29 5.12 14.32
C LYS A 63 7.68 6.60 14.27
N SER A 64 6.76 7.47 14.68
CA SER A 64 7.16 8.73 15.29
C SER A 64 7.72 8.36 16.68
N GLY A 65 9.03 8.50 16.87
CA GLY A 65 9.71 8.45 18.17
C GLY A 65 10.03 7.06 18.74
N VAL A 66 11.25 6.59 18.49
CA VAL A 66 12.14 6.09 19.56
C VAL A 66 13.50 6.78 19.33
N SER A 67 14.05 7.30 20.43
CA SER A 67 15.10 8.32 20.64
C SER A 67 16.32 8.35 19.73
#